data_AF-A0A2K5W0V6-F1
#
_entry.id   AF-A0A2K5W0V6-F1
#
_cell.length_a   1.000
_cell.length_b   1.000
_cell.length_c   1.000
_cell.angle_alpha   90.00
_cell.angle_beta   90.00
_cell.angle_gamma   90.00
#
_symmetry.space_group_name_H-M   'P 1'
#
loop_
_entity.id
_entity.type
_entity.pdbx_description
1 polymer ?
#
loop_
_entity_poly.entity_id
_entity_poly.type
_entity_poly.pdbx_seq_one_letter_code
_entity_poly.pdbx_strand_id
1 'polypeptide(L)'
;MERYAGALEEVADGARQQERHYQLLSALQSLVKELPSSFQQRLSYTTLSDLALALLDGTVFEIVQGLLEIQHLTEKSLYNQRLRLQNEHRVTGKTSLGEESSLCRLATNPPLGTCCPGR
;
A
#
# COMPACT_ATOMS: atom_id res chain seq x y z
N MET A 1 44.44 9.74 17.48
CA MET A 1 43.88 8.61 18.27
C MET A 1 42.43 8.27 17.91
N GLU A 2 41.84 8.85 16.86
CA GLU A 2 40.42 8.62 16.51
C GLU A 2 40.20 7.41 15.59
N ARG A 3 41.22 6.95 14.86
CA ARG A 3 41.10 5.78 13.95
C ARG A 3 40.99 4.43 14.66
N TYR A 4 41.45 4.32 15.90
CA TYR A 4 41.36 3.07 16.68
C TYR A 4 39.99 2.88 17.34
N ALA A 5 39.26 3.96 17.61
CA ALA A 5 37.91 3.88 18.17
C ALA A 5 36.91 3.32 17.14
N GLY A 6 36.93 3.81 15.90
CA GLY A 6 36.09 3.28 14.83
C GLY A 6 36.41 1.82 14.48
N ALA A 7 37.68 1.40 14.53
CA ALA A 7 38.04 -0.01 14.27
C ALA A 7 37.54 -0.98 15.37
N LEU A 8 37.44 -0.53 16.63
CA LEU A 8 36.87 -1.34 17.71
C LEU A 8 35.34 -1.40 17.64
N GLU A 9 34.70 -0.34 17.17
CA GLU A 9 33.25 -0.27 16.97
C GLU A 9 32.80 -1.17 15.80
N GLU A 10 33.53 -1.14 14.68
CA GLU A 10 33.30 -2.03 13.52
C GLU A 10 33.49 -3.52 13.88
N VAL A 11 34.48 -3.85 14.72
CA VAL A 11 34.70 -5.22 15.22
C VAL A 11 33.62 -5.64 16.21
N ALA A 12 33.14 -4.71 17.05
CA ALA A 12 32.03 -4.98 17.97
C ALA A 12 30.71 -5.19 17.21
N ASP A 13 30.47 -4.43 16.15
CA ASP A 13 29.31 -4.62 15.28
C ASP A 13 29.42 -5.91 14.45
N GLY A 14 30.63 -6.27 14.02
CA GLY A 14 30.90 -7.60 13.46
C GLY A 14 30.59 -8.73 14.45
N ALA A 15 30.97 -8.60 15.72
CA ALA A 15 30.68 -9.59 16.76
C ALA A 15 29.18 -9.72 17.06
N ARG A 16 28.46 -8.60 17.12
CA ARG A 16 26.99 -8.58 17.29
C ARG A 16 26.29 -9.19 16.08
N GLN A 17 26.75 -8.89 14.87
CA GLN A 17 26.22 -9.46 13.65
C GLN A 17 26.44 -10.98 13.62
N GLN A 18 27.63 -11.43 14.01
CA GLN A 18 27.97 -12.84 14.12
C GLN A 18 27.08 -13.56 15.15
N GLU A 19 26.85 -12.95 16.31
CA GLU A 19 25.98 -13.49 17.35
C GLU A 19 24.54 -13.67 16.84
N ARG A 20 23.99 -12.64 16.18
CA ARG A 20 22.66 -12.72 15.57
C ARG A 20 22.60 -13.77 14.46
N HIS A 21 23.69 -13.92 13.68
CA HIS A 21 23.78 -14.95 12.64
C HIS A 21 23.69 -16.35 13.25
N TYR A 22 24.44 -16.62 14.31
CA TYR A 22 24.37 -17.90 15.00
C TYR A 22 23.00 -18.16 15.63
N GLN A 23 22.35 -17.14 16.21
CA GLN A 23 21.00 -17.26 16.74
C GLN A 23 20.01 -17.65 15.63
N LEU A 24 20.01 -16.94 14.50
CA LEU A 24 19.13 -17.26 13.36
C LEU A 24 19.44 -18.64 12.77
N LEU A 25 20.72 -18.98 12.60
CA LEU A 25 21.13 -20.26 12.07
C LEU A 25 20.65 -21.41 12.98
N SER A 26 20.73 -21.24 14.31
CA SER A 26 20.23 -22.23 15.26
C SER A 26 18.72 -22.44 15.16
N ALA A 27 17.95 -21.36 14.98
CA ALA A 27 16.50 -21.40 14.79
C ALA A 27 16.12 -22.03 13.43
N LEU A 28 16.87 -21.73 12.36
CA LEU A 28 16.68 -22.37 11.06
C LEU A 28 16.98 -23.87 11.16
N GLN A 29 18.04 -24.26 11.86
CA GLN A 29 18.37 -25.67 12.07
C GLN A 29 17.31 -26.40 12.90
N SER A 30 16.68 -25.77 13.90
CA SER A 30 15.57 -26.41 14.62
C SER A 30 14.37 -26.63 13.71
N LEU A 31 14.01 -25.63 12.89
CA LEU A 31 12.93 -25.76 11.90
C LEU A 31 13.20 -26.89 10.89
N VAL A 32 14.45 -27.02 10.42
CA VAL A 32 14.82 -28.07 9.47
C VAL A 32 14.75 -29.47 10.11
N LYS A 33 15.07 -29.60 11.41
CA LYS A 33 14.96 -30.88 12.13
C LYS A 33 13.52 -31.35 12.29
N GLU A 34 12.55 -30.43 12.29
CA GLU A 34 11.12 -30.75 12.32
C GLU A 34 10.58 -31.21 10.95
N LEU A 35 11.34 -30.99 9.86
CA LEU A 35 10.94 -31.40 8.52
C LEU A 35 11.31 -32.87 8.23
N PRO A 36 10.57 -33.57 7.34
CA PRO A 36 10.93 -34.90 6.87
C PRO A 36 12.34 -34.97 6.26
N SER A 37 13.00 -36.11 6.42
CA SER A 37 14.40 -36.33 6.00
C SER A 37 14.69 -36.07 4.52
N SER A 38 13.68 -36.17 3.64
CA SER A 38 13.78 -35.82 2.22
C SER A 38 14.08 -34.34 1.96
N PHE A 39 13.63 -33.45 2.84
CA PHE A 39 13.88 -32.01 2.74
C PHE A 39 15.18 -31.60 3.44
N GLN A 40 15.58 -32.35 4.47
CA GLN A 40 16.85 -32.12 5.19
C GLN A 40 18.06 -32.27 4.26
N GLN A 41 18.02 -33.25 3.34
CA GLN A 41 19.12 -33.46 2.37
C GLN A 41 19.25 -32.33 1.33
N ARG A 42 18.19 -31.56 1.10
CA ARG A 42 18.20 -30.43 0.13
C ARG A 42 18.67 -29.13 0.77
N LEU A 43 18.66 -29.04 2.09
CA LEU A 43 19.02 -27.84 2.85
C LEU A 43 20.41 -28.04 3.46
N SER A 44 21.45 -27.76 2.67
CA SER A 44 22.84 -27.82 3.15
C SER A 44 23.11 -26.70 4.14
N TYR A 45 24.10 -26.90 5.02
CA TYR A 45 24.56 -25.89 5.97
C TYR A 45 24.90 -24.55 5.30
N THR A 46 25.47 -24.59 4.09
CA THR A 46 25.78 -23.40 3.29
C THR A 46 24.51 -22.62 2.95
N THR A 47 23.48 -23.28 2.42
CA THR A 47 22.21 -22.62 2.08
C THR A 47 21.50 -22.02 3.30
N LEU A 48 21.58 -22.66 4.46
CA LEU A 48 21.01 -22.13 5.70
C LEU A 48 21.81 -20.93 6.23
N SER A 49 23.13 -20.96 6.08
CA SER A 49 24.01 -19.86 6.47
C SER A 49 23.80 -18.64 5.58
N ASP A 50 23.69 -18.85 4.26
CA ASP A 50 23.39 -17.81 3.27
C ASP A 50 22.02 -17.20 3.52
N LEU A 51 21.02 -18.04 3.86
CA LEU A 51 19.69 -17.57 4.22
C LEU A 51 19.72 -16.72 5.50
N ALA A 52 20.43 -17.14 6.55
CA ALA A 52 20.56 -16.36 7.78
C ALA A 52 21.21 -15.00 7.54
N LEU A 53 22.21 -14.93 6.66
CA LEU A 53 22.85 -13.66 6.24
C LEU A 53 21.88 -12.77 5.47
N ALA A 54 21.13 -13.32 4.52
CA ALA A 54 20.13 -12.57 3.76
C ALA A 54 18.99 -12.02 4.65
N LEU A 55 18.59 -12.79 5.67
CA LEU A 55 17.61 -12.36 6.66
C LEU A 55 18.15 -11.25 7.58
N LEU A 56 19.45 -11.29 7.90
CA LEU A 56 20.12 -10.28 8.71
C LEU A 56 20.30 -8.94 8.01
N ASP A 57 20.57 -8.98 6.71
CA ASP A 57 20.73 -7.77 5.90
C ASP A 57 19.42 -6.98 5.83
N GLY A 58 18.26 -7.66 5.82
CA GLY A 58 16.95 -7.03 5.97
C GLY A 58 16.50 -6.19 4.77
N THR A 59 17.43 -5.83 3.87
CA THR A 59 17.24 -4.96 2.70
C THR A 59 16.11 -5.44 1.80
N VAL A 60 16.01 -6.75 1.56
CA VAL A 60 14.94 -7.32 0.74
C VAL A 60 13.56 -7.06 1.36
N PHE A 61 13.43 -7.17 2.68
CA PHE A 61 12.17 -6.89 3.38
C PHE A 61 11.83 -5.41 3.34
N GLU A 62 12.82 -4.54 3.51
CA GLU A 62 12.64 -3.08 3.39
C GLU A 62 12.17 -2.68 1.99
N ILE A 63 12.79 -3.24 0.95
CA ILE A 63 12.40 -3.00 -0.44
C ILE A 63 10.95 -3.45 -0.67
N VAL A 64 10.61 -4.68 -0.25
CA VAL A 64 9.24 -5.21 -0.41
C VAL A 64 8.24 -4.35 0.35
N GLN A 65 8.58 -3.91 1.57
CA GLN A 65 7.73 -3.02 2.36
C GLN A 65 7.50 -1.68 1.67
N GLY A 66 8.55 -1.07 1.11
CA GLY A 66 8.44 0.18 0.36
C GLY A 66 7.59 0.04 -0.91
N LEU A 67 7.75 -1.06 -1.66
CA LEU A 67 6.90 -1.34 -2.83
C LEU A 67 5.43 -1.52 -2.46
N LEU A 68 5.17 -2.19 -1.33
CA LEU A 68 3.81 -2.38 -0.81
C LEU A 68 3.18 -1.04 -0.39
N GLU A 69 3.94 -0.15 0.23
CA GLU A 69 3.47 1.18 0.60
C GLU A 69 3.12 2.04 -0.62
N ILE A 70 3.98 2.02 -1.65
CA ILE A 70 3.72 2.70 -2.93
C ILE A 70 2.42 2.17 -3.57
N GLN A 71 2.24 0.85 -3.56
CA GLN A 71 1.03 0.22 -4.08
C GLN A 71 -0.21 0.73 -3.34
N HIS A 72 -0.23 0.65 -2.02
CA HIS A 72 -1.38 1.07 -1.21
C HIS A 72 -1.72 2.56 -1.40
N LEU A 73 -0.70 3.43 -1.47
CA LEU A 73 -0.90 4.86 -1.72
C LEU A 73 -1.50 5.11 -3.11
N THR A 74 -1.04 4.38 -4.11
CA THR A 74 -1.54 4.47 -5.50
C THR A 74 -2.99 4.01 -5.58
N GLU A 75 -3.32 2.87 -4.98
CA GLU A 75 -4.69 2.35 -4.92
C GLU A 75 -5.62 3.33 -4.22
N LYS A 76 -5.20 3.89 -3.08
CA LYS A 76 -5.96 4.90 -2.35
C LYS A 76 -6.17 6.16 -3.19
N SER A 77 -5.16 6.61 -3.93
CA SER A 77 -5.27 7.77 -4.83
C SER A 77 -6.29 7.54 -5.95
N LEU A 78 -6.19 6.41 -6.66
CA LEU A 78 -7.11 6.04 -7.75
C LEU A 78 -8.55 5.85 -7.26
N TYR A 79 -8.73 5.23 -6.08
CA TYR A 79 -10.04 5.11 -5.46
C TYR A 79 -10.66 6.47 -5.15
N ASN A 80 -9.90 7.38 -4.55
CA ASN A 80 -10.36 8.74 -4.27
C ASN A 80 -10.66 9.53 -5.55
N GLN A 81 -9.86 9.37 -6.60
CA GLN A 81 -10.11 9.99 -7.90
C GLN A 81 -11.43 9.51 -8.50
N ARG A 82 -11.69 8.20 -8.49
CA ARG A 82 -12.97 7.64 -8.94
C ARG A 82 -14.14 8.19 -8.14
N LEU A 83 -14.01 8.23 -6.82
CA LEU A 83 -15.06 8.74 -5.93
C LEU A 83 -15.36 10.23 -6.20
N ARG A 84 -14.33 11.05 -6.44
CA ARG A 84 -14.49 12.46 -6.83
C ARG A 84 -15.29 12.59 -8.13
N LEU A 85 -14.90 11.86 -9.17
CA LEU A 85 -15.62 11.89 -10.46
C LEU A 85 -17.07 11.43 -10.32
N GLN A 86 -17.33 10.39 -9.53
CA GLN A 86 -18.70 9.94 -9.26
C GLN A 86 -19.52 11.01 -8.52
N ASN A 87 -18.93 11.66 -7.52
CA ASN A 87 -19.60 12.73 -6.79
C ASN A 87 -19.89 13.93 -7.69
N GLU A 88 -18.93 14.33 -8.53
CA GLU A 88 -19.13 15.38 -9.53
C GLU A 88 -20.30 15.05 -10.45
N HIS A 89 -20.30 13.88 -11.10
CA HIS A 89 -21.43 13.43 -11.95
C HIS A 89 -22.77 13.40 -11.22
N ARG A 90 -22.76 13.02 -9.93
CA ARG A 90 -23.99 12.98 -9.12
C ARG A 90 -24.47 14.37 -8.73
N VAL A 91 -23.58 15.35 -8.62
CA VAL A 91 -23.91 16.76 -8.38
C VAL A 91 -24.39 17.42 -9.66
N THR A 92 -23.67 17.28 -10.78
CA THR A 92 -24.10 17.83 -12.08
C THR A 92 -25.39 17.20 -12.59
N GLY A 93 -25.58 15.88 -12.41
CA GLY A 93 -26.84 15.22 -12.74
C GLY A 93 -28.02 15.69 -11.90
N LYS A 94 -27.79 16.18 -10.68
CA LYS A 94 -28.85 16.77 -9.83
C LYS A 94 -29.11 18.23 -10.18
N THR A 95 -28.09 19.01 -10.57
CA THR A 95 -28.27 20.40 -11.00
C THR A 95 -28.93 20.47 -12.38
N SER A 96 -28.55 19.61 -13.34
CA SER A 96 -29.20 19.58 -14.66
C SER A 96 -30.66 19.15 -14.58
N LEU A 97 -31.00 18.15 -13.76
CA LEU A 97 -32.40 17.77 -13.50
C LEU A 97 -33.16 18.82 -12.66
N GLY A 98 -32.46 19.65 -11.88
CA GLY A 98 -33.05 20.77 -11.13
C GLY A 98 -33.36 21.98 -12.01
N GLU A 99 -32.52 22.26 -13.01
CA GLU A 99 -32.73 23.35 -13.97
C GLU A 99 -33.89 23.05 -14.93
N GLU A 100 -34.02 21.81 -15.41
CA GLU A 100 -35.19 21.40 -16.22
C GLU A 100 -36.50 21.48 -15.43
N SER A 101 -36.49 21.11 -14.14
CA SER A 101 -37.68 21.21 -13.27
C SER A 101 -38.08 22.67 -12.96
N SER A 102 -37.10 23.59 -12.96
CA SER A 102 -37.32 25.03 -12.72
C SER A 102 -37.90 25.71 -13.96
N LEU A 103 -37.40 25.37 -15.16
CA LEU A 103 -37.91 25.90 -16.42
C LEU A 103 -39.35 25.44 -16.71
N CYS A 104 -39.68 24.17 -16.39
CA CYS A 104 -41.04 23.66 -16.56
C CYS A 104 -42.08 24.36 -15.65
N ARG A 105 -41.70 24.81 -14.45
CA ARG A 105 -42.62 25.56 -13.56
C ARG A 105 -42.93 26.98 -14.04
N LEU A 106 -42.01 27.62 -14.76
CA LEU A 106 -42.29 28.93 -15.39
C LEU A 106 -43.17 28.81 -16.65
N ALA A 107 -43.23 27.63 -17.29
CA ALA A 107 -44.02 27.40 -18.50
C ALA A 107 -45.48 26.96 -18.24
N THR A 108 -45.91 26.69 -16.99
CA THR A 108 -47.26 26.18 -16.68
C THR A 108 -48.26 27.22 -16.16
N ASN A 109 -47.97 28.52 -16.22
CA ASN A 109 -49.00 29.55 -16.02
C ASN A 109 -49.51 30.07 -17.38
N PRO A 110 -50.61 29.53 -17.92
CA PRO A 110 -51.32 30.24 -18.97
C PRO A 110 -51.97 31.51 -18.37
N PRO A 111 -51.84 32.69 -18.99
CA PRO A 111 -52.70 33.81 -18.64
C PRO A 111 -54.08 33.53 -19.24
N LEU A 112 -54.93 32.80 -18.52
CA LEU A 112 -56.35 32.77 -18.83
C LEU A 112 -56.99 34.04 -18.30
N GLY A 113 -57.28 34.99 -19.19
CA GLY A 113 -58.30 36.00 -18.90
C GLY A 113 -58.09 37.39 -19.51
N THR A 114 -57.96 37.52 -20.83
CA THR A 114 -58.50 38.71 -21.52
C THR A 114 -59.73 38.28 -22.31
N CYS A 115 -60.88 38.33 -21.63
CA CYS A 115 -62.18 38.30 -22.28
C CYS A 115 -62.49 39.70 -22.81
N CYS A 116 -62.12 39.96 -24.06
CA CYS A 116 -62.70 41.06 -24.86
C CYS A 116 -62.73 40.62 -26.33
N PRO A 117 -63.92 40.54 -26.94
CA PRO A 117 -64.11 41.22 -28.21
C PRO A 117 -65.34 42.11 -28.14
N GLY A 118 -65.15 43.40 -28.46
CA GLY A 118 -66.26 44.32 -28.64
C GLY A 118 -67.00 44.04 -29.94
N ARG A 119 -68.32 44.11 -29.90
CA ARG A 119 -69.15 44.88 -30.83
C ARG A 119 -70.53 45.13 -30.24
#